data_AF-A0AAW2R7Z5-F1
#
_entry.id   AF-A0AAW2R7Z5-F1
#
_cell.length_a   1.000
_cell.length_b   1.000
_cell.length_c   1.000
_cell.angle_alpha   90.00
_cell.angle_beta   90.00
_cell.angle_gamma   90.00
#
_symmetry.space_group_name_H-M   'P 1'
#
loop_
_entity.id
_entity.type
_entity.pdbx_description
1 polymer ?
#
loop_
_entity_poly.entity_id
_entity_poly.type
_entity_poly.pdbx_seq_one_letter_code
_entity_poly.pdbx_strand_id
1 'polypeptide(L)'
;MEAPRRRSVKPALHPQPLSDGPLKASDALSLPLYLTNAVFFTLFFSVVYYLLLRWREKIRNSTPLHSLIIPRASHEDILDEDEINDYDSLMLKEDTRAIPCAAAPQSDDCKIASPRPTKKIIEDKIPPPVIPLSSEEDEEIVKSVVEGKTPSYALESKLGDCHRAAAIRREALQRTTGKSLSGLPLDGFDYDAILGQCCEMPVGYVQIPVGIAGPLLLDGKEFSVPMATTEGCLVASTNRGCKAIYASGGATSSLLRDAMTRAPVVRFGTAKRAAELKFFLEDPLNFETLSLVFNSSSRFGRLQSIKCAIAGKNLYIRFSCSTGDAMGMNMVSKGVQNVMDFLNNEFPDMDVIGISGNYCSDKKPAAVNWIEGRGKSVV
;
A
#
# COMPACT_ATOMS: atom_id res chain seq x y z
N MET A 1 72.98 -61.45 24.43
CA MET A 1 71.79 -62.27 24.68
C MET A 1 70.67 -61.62 23.91
N GLU A 2 70.27 -62.19 22.77
CA GLU A 2 68.89 -62.20 22.23
C GLU A 2 68.94 -62.68 20.77
N ALA A 3 68.18 -63.75 20.52
CA ALA A 3 68.16 -64.54 19.30
C ALA A 3 67.27 -63.91 18.20
N PRO A 4 67.51 -64.22 16.92
CA PRO A 4 66.80 -63.59 15.81
C PRO A 4 65.43 -64.25 15.57
N ARG A 5 64.38 -63.45 15.29
CA ARG A 5 63.07 -63.97 14.88
C ARG A 5 62.56 -63.37 13.57
N ARG A 6 62.58 -64.24 12.56
CA ARG A 6 61.64 -64.47 11.43
C ARG A 6 60.83 -63.28 10.88
N ARG A 7 61.03 -63.04 9.57
CA ARG A 7 60.06 -62.38 8.67
C ARG A 7 58.73 -63.16 8.65
N SER A 8 57.64 -62.45 8.92
CA SER A 8 56.26 -62.90 8.71
C SER A 8 55.54 -61.92 7.80
N VAL A 9 54.98 -62.44 6.72
CA VAL A 9 54.16 -61.76 5.71
C VAL A 9 52.82 -61.33 6.33
N LYS A 10 52.36 -60.11 6.01
CA LYS A 10 51.07 -59.57 6.48
C LYS A 10 49.90 -60.25 5.74
N PRO A 11 48.81 -60.63 6.43
CA PRO A 11 47.61 -61.18 5.80
C PRO A 11 46.70 -60.09 5.20
N ALA A 12 45.96 -60.46 4.16
CA ALA A 12 45.02 -59.62 3.43
C ALA A 12 43.78 -59.28 4.28
N LEU A 13 43.36 -58.01 4.28
CA LEU A 13 42.13 -57.53 4.93
C LEU A 13 40.96 -57.54 3.95
N HIS A 14 39.83 -58.14 4.38
CA HIS A 14 38.51 -57.98 3.78
C HIS A 14 38.05 -56.51 3.81
N PRO A 15 37.29 -56.02 2.80
CA PRO A 15 36.65 -54.70 2.87
C PRO A 15 35.42 -54.75 3.79
N GLN A 16 35.33 -53.78 4.72
CA GLN A 16 34.10 -53.49 5.47
C GLN A 16 33.09 -52.72 4.60
N PRO A 17 31.78 -52.81 4.88
CA PRO A 17 30.76 -52.09 4.11
C PRO A 17 30.82 -50.58 4.38
N LEU A 18 30.73 -49.80 3.30
CA LEU A 18 30.64 -48.34 3.34
C LEU A 18 29.40 -47.89 4.13
N SER A 19 29.58 -46.92 5.02
CA SER A 19 28.51 -46.22 5.72
C SER A 19 27.72 -45.33 4.76
N ASP A 20 26.40 -45.49 4.72
CA ASP A 20 25.49 -44.61 3.99
C ASP A 20 25.54 -43.19 4.59
N GLY A 21 26.00 -42.22 3.79
CA GLY A 21 25.87 -40.80 4.07
C GLY A 21 24.42 -40.30 3.85
N PRO A 22 24.07 -39.11 4.33
CA PRO A 22 22.71 -38.57 4.20
C PRO A 22 22.36 -38.39 2.72
N LEU A 23 21.25 -39.01 2.31
CA LEU A 23 20.66 -38.90 0.96
C LEU A 23 20.52 -37.43 0.56
N LYS A 24 21.19 -37.05 -0.51
CA LYS A 24 21.10 -35.71 -1.09
C LYS A 24 19.96 -35.70 -2.09
N ALA A 25 19.32 -34.54 -2.32
CA ALA A 25 18.29 -34.39 -3.35
C ALA A 25 18.78 -34.78 -4.76
N SER A 26 20.11 -34.82 -4.98
CA SER A 26 20.76 -35.33 -6.19
C SER A 26 20.57 -36.84 -6.41
N ASP A 27 20.24 -37.60 -5.37
CA ASP A 27 20.11 -39.05 -5.43
C ASP A 27 18.70 -39.48 -5.91
N ALA A 28 17.77 -38.53 -6.05
CA ALA A 28 16.40 -38.78 -6.51
C ALA A 28 16.29 -38.96 -8.03
N LEU A 29 17.33 -38.59 -8.79
CA LEU A 29 17.36 -38.72 -10.25
C LEU A 29 18.71 -39.29 -10.66
N SER A 30 18.73 -40.45 -11.33
CA SER A 30 19.94 -41.12 -11.81
C SER A 30 20.60 -40.42 -13.02
N LEU A 31 20.46 -39.10 -13.13
CA LEU A 31 20.98 -38.28 -14.22
C LEU A 31 22.17 -37.45 -13.73
N PRO A 32 23.19 -37.24 -14.59
CA PRO A 32 24.31 -36.37 -14.25
C PRO A 32 23.86 -34.98 -13.79
N LEU A 33 24.48 -34.45 -12.73
CA LEU A 33 24.07 -33.21 -12.04
C LEU A 33 23.92 -32.01 -12.99
N TYR A 34 24.77 -31.91 -14.00
CA TYR A 34 24.72 -30.83 -15.00
C TYR A 34 23.44 -30.89 -15.86
N LEU A 35 22.97 -32.10 -16.16
CA LEU A 35 21.76 -32.34 -16.95
C LEU A 35 20.52 -31.99 -16.13
N THR A 36 20.49 -32.46 -14.88
CA THR A 36 19.43 -32.16 -13.91
C THR A 36 19.31 -30.65 -13.68
N ASN A 37 20.43 -29.97 -13.45
CA ASN A 37 20.44 -28.51 -13.29
C ASN A 37 20.01 -27.78 -14.56
N ALA A 38 20.43 -28.22 -15.76
CA ALA A 38 19.99 -27.63 -17.01
C ALA A 38 18.47 -27.75 -17.21
N VAL A 39 17.89 -28.91 -16.91
CA VAL A 39 16.44 -29.17 -16.98
C VAL A 39 15.69 -28.31 -15.97
N PHE A 40 16.11 -28.26 -14.70
CA PHE A 40 15.42 -27.45 -13.70
C PHE A 40 15.58 -25.96 -13.94
N PHE A 41 16.74 -25.51 -14.42
CA PHE A 41 16.98 -24.11 -14.76
C PHE A 41 16.08 -23.68 -15.92
N THR A 42 16.04 -24.46 -17.01
CA THR A 42 15.15 -24.18 -18.13
C THR A 42 13.68 -24.22 -17.73
N LEU A 43 13.24 -25.25 -16.99
CA LEU A 43 11.88 -25.34 -16.47
C LEU A 43 11.53 -24.12 -15.59
N PHE A 44 12.41 -23.73 -14.68
CA PHE A 44 12.22 -22.58 -13.79
C PHE A 44 12.03 -21.29 -14.59
N PHE A 45 12.94 -20.98 -15.52
CA PHE A 45 12.83 -19.75 -16.31
C PHE A 45 11.66 -19.78 -17.30
N SER A 46 11.29 -20.94 -17.84
CA SER A 46 10.07 -21.10 -18.66
C SER A 46 8.80 -20.86 -17.84
N VAL A 47 8.72 -21.39 -16.62
CA VAL A 47 7.57 -21.16 -15.72
C VAL A 47 7.53 -19.70 -15.28
N VAL A 48 8.65 -19.10 -14.89
CA VAL A 48 8.72 -17.67 -14.54
C VAL A 48 8.30 -16.80 -15.72
N TYR A 49 8.81 -17.08 -16.92
CA TYR A 49 8.44 -16.36 -18.14
C TYR A 49 6.94 -16.50 -18.44
N TYR A 50 6.39 -17.71 -18.34
CA TYR A 50 4.96 -17.96 -18.51
C TYR A 50 4.12 -17.20 -17.47
N LEU A 51 4.52 -17.21 -16.20
CA LEU A 51 3.84 -16.49 -15.12
C LEU A 51 3.91 -14.97 -15.31
N LEU A 52 5.05 -14.43 -15.78
CA LEU A 52 5.20 -13.01 -16.10
C LEU A 52 4.34 -12.59 -17.30
N LEU A 53 4.24 -13.44 -18.33
CA LEU A 53 3.32 -13.20 -19.45
C LEU A 53 1.86 -13.23 -18.99
N ARG A 54 1.47 -14.21 -18.17
CA ARG A 54 0.12 -14.29 -17.61
C ARG A 54 -0.20 -13.14 -16.66
N TRP A 55 0.77 -12.70 -15.88
CA TRP A 55 0.63 -11.53 -15.01
C TRP A 55 0.49 -10.25 -15.84
N ARG A 56 1.28 -10.10 -16.92
CA ARG A 56 1.15 -9.01 -17.89
C ARG A 56 -0.22 -9.01 -18.56
N GLU A 57 -0.69 -10.16 -19.03
CA GLU A 57 -2.03 -10.32 -19.62
C GLU A 57 -3.11 -9.99 -18.58
N LYS A 58 -2.95 -10.47 -17.33
CA LYS A 58 -3.86 -10.14 -16.24
C LYS A 58 -3.88 -8.64 -15.98
N ILE A 59 -2.75 -7.95 -15.96
CA ILE A 59 -2.73 -6.48 -15.80
C ILE A 59 -3.43 -5.79 -16.98
N ARG A 60 -3.19 -6.27 -18.20
CA ARG A 60 -3.72 -5.66 -19.42
C ARG A 60 -5.23 -5.87 -19.58
N ASN A 61 -5.73 -7.03 -19.16
CA ASN A 61 -7.14 -7.44 -19.31
C ASN A 61 -7.93 -7.33 -17.99
N SER A 62 -7.28 -7.02 -16.87
CA SER A 62 -7.99 -6.62 -15.66
C SER A 62 -8.66 -5.31 -15.99
N THR A 63 -9.97 -5.36 -16.16
CA THR A 63 -10.80 -4.16 -16.17
C THR A 63 -10.36 -3.30 -14.99
N PRO A 64 -9.85 -2.08 -15.20
CA PRO A 64 -9.58 -1.19 -14.10
C PRO A 64 -10.87 -1.08 -13.29
N LEU A 65 -10.74 -1.26 -11.97
CA LEU A 65 -11.78 -0.96 -10.99
C LEU A 65 -12.44 0.34 -11.44
N HIS A 66 -13.71 0.32 -11.86
CA HIS A 66 -14.40 1.40 -12.60
C HIS A 66 -13.80 2.74 -12.22
N SER A 67 -12.79 3.17 -12.98
CA SER A 67 -12.04 4.34 -12.61
C SER A 67 -12.96 5.45 -13.04
N LEU A 68 -13.65 6.06 -12.08
CA LEU A 68 -14.31 7.35 -12.22
C LEU A 68 -13.23 8.40 -12.48
N ILE A 69 -12.50 8.25 -13.58
CA ILE A 69 -11.74 9.31 -14.19
C ILE A 69 -12.82 10.17 -14.83
N ILE A 70 -13.19 11.23 -14.11
CA ILE A 70 -13.90 12.35 -14.69
C ILE A 70 -12.83 13.12 -15.45
N PRO A 71 -12.75 13.05 -16.79
CA PRO A 71 -11.87 13.95 -17.52
C PRO A 71 -12.34 15.37 -17.24
N ARG A 72 -11.47 16.15 -16.59
CA ARG A 72 -11.67 17.58 -16.43
C ARG A 72 -11.33 18.19 -17.78
N ALA A 73 -12.33 18.65 -18.52
CA ALA A 73 -12.08 19.48 -19.68
C ALA A 73 -11.52 20.82 -19.19
N SER A 74 -10.19 20.96 -19.20
CA SER A 74 -9.55 22.28 -19.26
C SER A 74 -9.21 22.55 -20.72
N HIS A 75 -9.70 23.69 -21.19
CA HIS A 75 -9.37 24.30 -22.46
C HIS A 75 -7.84 24.35 -22.72
N GLU A 76 -7.51 24.32 -24.02
CA GLU A 76 -6.19 24.43 -24.66
C GLU A 76 -5.44 23.09 -24.82
N ASP A 77 -5.73 22.37 -25.92
CA ASP A 77 -4.80 22.25 -27.05
C ASP A 77 -5.50 21.58 -28.24
N ILE A 78 -5.45 22.24 -29.40
CA ILE A 78 -5.90 21.73 -30.69
C ILE A 78 -4.87 20.72 -31.17
N LEU A 79 -5.22 19.44 -31.19
CA LEU A 79 -4.55 18.41 -32.00
C LEU A 79 -5.61 17.44 -32.55
N ASP A 80 -5.42 17.07 -33.82
CA ASP A 80 -6.43 16.57 -34.78
C ASP A 80 -7.30 15.38 -34.32
N GLU A 81 -8.61 15.48 -34.56
CA GLU A 81 -9.65 14.50 -34.16
C GLU A 81 -9.61 13.16 -34.93
N ASP A 82 -8.78 13.02 -35.97
CA ASP A 82 -8.81 11.88 -36.88
C ASP A 82 -7.94 10.68 -36.43
N GLU A 83 -6.96 10.85 -35.52
CA GLU A 83 -6.10 9.74 -35.06
C GLU A 83 -6.66 8.98 -33.84
N ILE A 84 -7.59 9.57 -33.09
CA ILE A 84 -8.11 8.97 -31.83
C ILE A 84 -9.17 7.89 -32.12
N ASN A 85 -9.97 8.06 -33.17
CA ASN A 85 -11.06 7.13 -33.52
C ASN A 85 -10.56 5.76 -34.01
N ASP A 86 -9.36 5.70 -34.61
CA ASP A 86 -8.82 4.44 -35.14
C ASP A 86 -8.28 3.53 -34.02
N TYR A 87 -7.75 4.11 -32.95
CA TYR A 87 -7.26 3.38 -31.77
C TYR A 87 -8.38 2.71 -30.96
N ASP A 88 -9.49 3.42 -30.75
CA ASP A 88 -10.65 2.87 -30.01
C ASP A 88 -11.35 1.75 -30.80
N SER A 89 -11.40 1.86 -32.13
CA SER A 89 -11.99 0.83 -32.99
C SER A 89 -11.14 -0.44 -33.08
N LEU A 90 -9.81 -0.31 -33.03
CA LEU A 90 -8.86 -1.44 -32.99
C LEU A 90 -8.92 -2.20 -31.67
N MET A 91 -9.05 -1.50 -30.54
CA MET A 91 -9.19 -2.13 -29.21
C MET A 91 -10.49 -2.94 -29.10
N LEU A 92 -11.61 -2.42 -29.61
CA LEU A 92 -12.90 -3.13 -29.60
C LEU A 92 -12.92 -4.37 -30.50
N LYS A 93 -12.12 -4.41 -31.57
CA LYS A 93 -12.00 -5.58 -32.46
C LYS A 93 -11.12 -6.69 -31.90
N GLU A 94 -10.14 -6.39 -31.04
CA GLU A 94 -9.30 -7.43 -30.42
C GLU A 94 -10.02 -8.21 -29.30
N ASP A 95 -10.98 -7.59 -28.61
CA ASP A 95 -11.73 -8.17 -27.48
C ASP A 95 -12.80 -9.20 -27.86
N THR A 96 -13.11 -9.37 -29.15
CA THR A 96 -14.19 -10.29 -29.60
C THR A 96 -13.73 -11.70 -29.98
N ARG A 97 -12.46 -12.08 -29.74
CA ARG A 97 -11.98 -13.43 -30.03
C ARG A 97 -12.38 -14.42 -28.93
N ALA A 98 -13.44 -15.19 -29.19
CA ALA A 98 -13.84 -16.33 -28.37
C ALA A 98 -12.86 -17.51 -28.56
N ILE A 99 -12.04 -17.79 -27.54
CA ILE A 99 -11.27 -19.05 -27.43
C ILE A 99 -11.68 -19.74 -26.12
N PRO A 100 -11.92 -21.07 -26.09
CA PRO A 100 -12.33 -21.76 -24.88
C PRO A 100 -11.14 -21.89 -23.91
N CYS A 101 -11.38 -21.58 -22.64
CA CYS A 101 -10.42 -21.75 -21.55
C CYS A 101 -10.30 -23.25 -21.20
N ALA A 102 -9.07 -23.80 -21.22
CA ALA A 102 -8.81 -25.19 -20.88
C ALA A 102 -8.99 -25.44 -19.37
N ALA A 103 -9.80 -26.44 -19.02
CA ALA A 103 -10.21 -26.82 -17.68
C ALA A 103 -9.11 -27.53 -16.87
N ALA A 104 -9.17 -27.38 -15.55
CA ALA A 104 -8.51 -28.26 -14.57
C ALA A 104 -9.14 -29.66 -14.56
N PRO A 105 -8.44 -30.72 -14.09
CA PRO A 105 -8.97 -32.08 -14.08
C PRO A 105 -10.19 -32.18 -13.17
N GLN A 106 -11.27 -32.79 -13.68
CA GLN A 106 -12.51 -33.04 -12.94
C GLN A 106 -12.30 -34.19 -11.96
N SER A 107 -12.58 -33.96 -10.68
CA SER A 107 -12.83 -35.02 -9.71
C SER A 107 -14.33 -35.34 -9.73
N ASP A 108 -14.67 -36.56 -10.11
CA ASP A 108 -16.03 -37.11 -10.05
C ASP A 108 -16.46 -37.25 -8.58
N ASP A 109 -17.14 -36.22 -8.05
CA ASP A 109 -18.20 -36.30 -7.02
C ASP A 109 -18.40 -34.95 -6.34
N CYS A 110 -18.93 -33.97 -7.09
CA CYS A 110 -19.69 -32.87 -6.48
C CYS A 110 -20.57 -32.20 -7.56
N LYS A 111 -21.83 -32.63 -7.67
CA LYS A 111 -22.82 -31.96 -8.53
C LYS A 111 -23.33 -30.70 -7.83
N ILE A 112 -22.53 -29.63 -7.85
CA ILE A 112 -23.02 -28.28 -7.61
C ILE A 112 -23.15 -27.61 -8.98
N ALA A 113 -24.38 -27.37 -9.42
CA ALA A 113 -24.64 -26.68 -10.67
C ALA A 113 -24.10 -25.24 -10.59
N SER A 114 -23.10 -24.92 -11.41
CA SER A 114 -22.67 -23.54 -11.60
C SER A 114 -23.80 -22.72 -12.24
N PRO A 115 -24.13 -21.52 -11.74
CA PRO A 115 -25.11 -20.66 -12.40
C PRO A 115 -24.59 -20.29 -13.78
N ARG A 116 -25.39 -20.52 -14.82
CA ARG A 116 -25.06 -20.06 -16.18
C ARG A 116 -25.04 -18.53 -16.18
N PRO A 117 -24.06 -17.87 -16.81
CA PRO A 117 -24.09 -16.43 -17.00
C PRO A 117 -25.26 -16.12 -17.96
N THR A 118 -26.35 -15.60 -17.41
CA THR A 118 -27.40 -14.97 -18.23
C THR A 118 -26.78 -13.77 -18.92
N LYS A 119 -26.66 -13.83 -20.25
CA LYS A 119 -26.49 -12.66 -21.11
C LYS A 119 -27.72 -11.75 -20.91
N LYS A 120 -27.70 -10.90 -19.89
CA LYS A 120 -28.58 -9.73 -19.87
C LYS A 120 -28.00 -8.78 -20.90
N ILE A 121 -28.68 -8.69 -22.03
CA ILE A 121 -28.59 -7.55 -22.94
C ILE A 121 -28.84 -6.32 -22.05
N ILE A 122 -27.83 -5.51 -21.84
CA ILE A 122 -27.99 -4.19 -21.25
C ILE A 122 -28.64 -3.37 -22.36
N GLU A 123 -29.97 -3.36 -22.39
CA GLU A 123 -30.68 -2.29 -23.07
C GLU A 123 -30.23 -0.98 -22.42
N ASP A 124 -29.81 0.00 -23.22
CA ASP A 124 -29.67 1.41 -22.85
C ASP A 124 -31.04 1.92 -22.37
N LYS A 125 -31.43 1.51 -21.17
CA LYS A 125 -32.56 2.08 -20.46
C LYS A 125 -32.07 3.42 -19.94
N ILE A 126 -32.74 4.46 -20.43
CA ILE A 126 -32.87 5.77 -19.81
C ILE A 126 -32.66 5.63 -18.30
N PRO A 127 -31.73 6.41 -17.70
CA PRO A 127 -31.36 6.25 -16.31
C PRO A 127 -32.63 6.23 -15.45
N PRO A 128 -32.74 5.27 -14.50
CA PRO A 128 -33.87 5.22 -13.58
C PRO A 128 -34.03 6.58 -12.88
N PRO A 129 -35.26 6.96 -12.53
CA PRO A 129 -35.57 8.31 -12.11
C PRO A 129 -34.65 8.74 -10.96
N VAL A 130 -34.12 9.96 -11.13
CA VAL A 130 -33.49 10.82 -10.13
C VAL A 130 -34.08 10.51 -8.77
N ILE A 131 -33.24 10.24 -7.75
CA ILE A 131 -33.72 10.21 -6.36
C ILE A 131 -34.45 11.53 -6.18
N PRO A 132 -35.77 11.55 -5.94
CA PRO A 132 -36.49 12.81 -5.87
C PRO A 132 -35.83 13.61 -4.75
N LEU A 133 -35.20 14.73 -5.10
CA LEU A 133 -34.81 15.71 -4.10
C LEU A 133 -36.08 16.04 -3.32
N SER A 134 -35.96 16.02 -2.01
CA SER A 134 -37.11 15.91 -1.11
C SER A 134 -37.99 17.17 -1.13
N SER A 135 -37.49 18.27 -1.69
CA SER A 135 -38.12 19.59 -1.70
C SER A 135 -37.73 20.42 -2.94
N GLU A 136 -38.55 21.42 -3.30
CA GLU A 136 -38.20 22.42 -4.32
C GLU A 136 -36.95 23.24 -3.93
N GLU A 137 -36.70 23.39 -2.64
CA GLU A 137 -35.53 24.05 -2.06
C GLU A 137 -34.23 23.31 -2.45
N ASP A 138 -34.24 21.99 -2.36
CA ASP A 138 -33.10 21.15 -2.72
C ASP A 138 -32.73 21.32 -4.21
N GLU A 139 -33.73 21.40 -5.10
CA GLU A 139 -33.54 21.65 -6.53
C GLU A 139 -32.91 23.01 -6.81
N GLU A 140 -33.34 24.06 -6.09
CA GLU A 140 -32.76 25.40 -6.20
C GLU A 140 -31.30 25.41 -5.72
N ILE A 141 -30.99 24.72 -4.63
CA ILE A 141 -29.63 24.60 -4.11
C ILE A 141 -28.75 23.85 -5.12
N VAL A 142 -29.21 22.73 -5.68
CA VAL A 142 -28.48 21.99 -6.73
C VAL A 142 -28.17 22.91 -7.91
N LYS A 143 -29.17 23.65 -8.41
CA LYS A 143 -28.97 24.60 -9.51
C LYS A 143 -27.94 25.68 -9.15
N SER A 144 -28.02 26.23 -7.94
CA SER A 144 -27.06 27.22 -7.43
C SER A 144 -25.62 26.67 -7.34
N VAL A 145 -25.46 25.39 -6.99
CA VAL A 145 -24.15 24.70 -6.99
C VAL A 145 -23.65 24.47 -8.41
N VAL A 146 -24.50 24.00 -9.32
CA VAL A 146 -24.15 23.76 -10.75
C VAL A 146 -23.73 25.06 -11.44
N GLU A 147 -24.42 26.17 -11.16
CA GLU A 147 -24.10 27.51 -11.67
C GLU A 147 -22.85 28.14 -11.01
N GLY A 148 -22.28 27.50 -9.99
CA GLY A 148 -21.09 27.98 -9.26
C GLY A 148 -21.37 29.14 -8.28
N LYS A 149 -22.64 29.49 -8.04
CA LYS A 149 -23.04 30.53 -7.08
C LYS A 149 -22.84 30.08 -5.64
N THR A 150 -23.12 28.80 -5.36
CA THR A 150 -22.88 28.19 -4.04
C THR A 150 -21.67 27.25 -4.10
N PRO A 151 -20.61 27.49 -3.31
CA PRO A 151 -19.48 26.57 -3.27
C PRO A 151 -19.87 25.23 -2.61
N SER A 152 -19.56 24.13 -3.28
CA SER A 152 -19.95 22.78 -2.83
C SER A 152 -19.37 22.37 -1.47
N TYR A 153 -18.18 22.84 -1.12
CA TYR A 153 -17.54 22.54 0.17
C TYR A 153 -18.23 23.20 1.38
N ALA A 154 -19.14 24.17 1.14
CA ALA A 154 -19.83 24.89 2.21
C ALA A 154 -21.20 24.28 2.56
N LEU A 155 -21.65 23.24 1.83
CA LEU A 155 -23.00 22.68 1.97
C LEU A 155 -23.27 22.16 3.37
N GLU A 156 -22.33 21.43 3.98
CA GLU A 156 -22.46 20.90 5.34
C GLU A 156 -22.71 22.03 6.35
N SER A 157 -21.91 23.11 6.27
CA SER A 157 -22.06 24.27 7.16
C SER A 157 -23.35 25.07 6.95
N LYS A 158 -23.85 25.14 5.71
CA LYS A 158 -25.06 25.91 5.38
C LYS A 158 -26.35 25.17 5.68
N LEU A 159 -26.37 23.86 5.43
CA LEU A 159 -27.56 23.03 5.55
C LEU A 159 -27.69 22.44 6.96
N GLY A 160 -26.58 22.27 7.68
CA GLY A 160 -26.58 21.63 9.00
C GLY A 160 -26.87 20.14 8.96
N ASP A 161 -26.90 19.54 7.76
CA ASP A 161 -27.18 18.13 7.52
C ASP A 161 -26.15 17.59 6.50
N CYS A 162 -25.25 16.75 6.97
CA CYS A 162 -24.16 16.21 6.16
C CYS A 162 -24.63 15.18 5.12
N HIS A 163 -25.69 14.43 5.41
CA HIS A 163 -26.27 13.46 4.45
C HIS A 163 -26.96 14.22 3.31
N ARG A 164 -27.80 15.20 3.64
CA ARG A 164 -28.44 16.09 2.65
C ARG A 164 -27.40 16.84 1.81
N ALA A 165 -26.33 17.34 2.44
CA ALA A 165 -25.23 17.99 1.73
C ALA A 165 -24.54 17.05 0.72
N ALA A 166 -24.28 15.79 1.09
CA ALA A 166 -23.73 14.79 0.20
C ALA A 166 -24.69 14.45 -0.95
N ALA A 167 -26.01 14.37 -0.69
CA ALA A 167 -27.05 14.13 -1.68
C ALA A 167 -27.12 15.24 -2.74
N ILE A 168 -27.18 16.50 -2.29
CA ILE A 168 -27.20 17.68 -3.17
C ILE A 168 -25.91 17.76 -4.00
N ARG A 169 -24.76 17.53 -3.39
CA ARG A 169 -23.47 17.52 -4.08
C ARG A 169 -23.40 16.43 -5.15
N ARG A 170 -23.88 15.24 -4.80
CA ARG A 170 -23.96 14.10 -5.72
C ARG A 170 -24.83 14.44 -6.92
N GLU A 171 -26.02 15.02 -6.72
CA GLU A 171 -26.90 15.41 -7.83
C GLU A 171 -26.27 16.50 -8.70
N ALA A 172 -25.70 17.55 -8.08
CA ALA A 172 -25.00 18.60 -8.82
C ALA A 172 -23.87 18.02 -9.68
N LEU A 173 -23.10 17.05 -9.15
CA LEU A 173 -22.05 16.37 -9.89
C LEU A 173 -22.59 15.55 -11.07
N GLN A 174 -23.72 14.86 -10.91
CA GLN A 174 -24.37 14.14 -12.03
C GLN A 174 -24.78 15.10 -13.15
N ARG A 175 -25.37 16.26 -12.80
CA ARG A 175 -25.79 17.28 -13.78
C ARG A 175 -24.62 17.93 -14.48
N THR A 176 -23.56 18.27 -13.75
CA THR A 176 -22.35 18.89 -14.35
C THR A 176 -21.61 17.92 -15.27
N THR A 177 -21.56 16.63 -14.93
CA THR A 177 -20.78 15.64 -15.71
C THR A 177 -21.61 14.89 -16.76
N GLY A 178 -22.94 14.92 -16.66
CA GLY A 178 -23.83 14.09 -17.47
C GLY A 178 -23.72 12.58 -17.18
N LYS A 179 -23.00 12.18 -16.12
CA LYS A 179 -22.76 10.77 -15.77
C LYS A 179 -23.57 10.37 -14.54
N SER A 180 -24.16 9.18 -14.58
CA SER A 180 -24.88 8.60 -13.45
C SER A 180 -23.92 8.09 -12.37
N LEU A 181 -24.26 8.32 -11.10
CA LEU A 181 -23.57 7.78 -9.93
C LEU A 181 -24.36 6.65 -9.26
N SER A 182 -25.41 6.10 -9.89
CA SER A 182 -26.33 5.10 -9.32
C SER A 182 -25.67 3.90 -8.62
N GLY A 183 -24.48 3.47 -9.07
CA GLY A 183 -23.71 2.38 -8.44
C GLY A 183 -22.91 2.75 -7.20
N LEU A 184 -22.85 4.04 -6.83
CA LEU A 184 -22.20 4.54 -5.61
C LEU A 184 -23.25 4.75 -4.52
N PRO A 185 -23.27 3.95 -3.44
CA PRO A 185 -24.20 4.13 -2.33
C PRO A 185 -24.09 5.50 -1.66
N LEU A 186 -25.22 5.97 -1.14
CA LEU A 186 -25.33 7.19 -0.34
C LEU A 186 -25.87 6.85 1.07
N ASP A 187 -26.91 6.04 1.15
CA ASP A 187 -27.56 5.71 2.42
C ASP A 187 -26.78 4.68 3.25
N GLY A 188 -27.04 4.66 4.56
CA GLY A 188 -26.43 3.72 5.49
C GLY A 188 -25.00 4.08 5.92
N PHE A 189 -24.60 5.34 5.73
CA PHE A 189 -23.30 5.88 6.14
C PHE A 189 -23.47 7.09 7.05
N ASP A 190 -22.68 7.15 8.12
CA ASP A 190 -22.65 8.29 9.05
C ASP A 190 -21.71 9.38 8.50
N TYR A 191 -22.31 10.38 7.84
CA TYR A 191 -21.57 11.50 7.27
C TYR A 191 -21.06 12.50 8.30
N ASP A 192 -21.71 12.59 9.47
CA ASP A 192 -21.26 13.48 10.55
C ASP A 192 -19.94 13.00 11.14
N ALA A 193 -19.75 11.68 11.23
CA ALA A 193 -18.51 11.09 11.74
C ALA A 193 -17.25 11.38 10.90
N ILE A 194 -17.40 11.71 9.60
CA ILE A 194 -16.25 12.02 8.72
C ILE A 194 -15.96 13.51 8.59
N LEU A 195 -16.90 14.37 8.97
CA LEU A 195 -16.81 15.82 8.75
C LEU A 195 -15.60 16.42 9.48
N GLY A 196 -14.71 17.07 8.72
CA GLY A 196 -13.52 17.73 9.27
C GLY A 196 -12.45 16.77 9.81
N GLN A 197 -12.60 15.46 9.57
CA GLN A 197 -11.68 14.44 10.09
C GLN A 197 -11.11 13.53 8.99
N CYS A 198 -11.97 13.00 8.12
CA CYS A 198 -11.59 11.87 7.26
C CYS A 198 -11.65 12.19 5.76
N CYS A 199 -12.67 12.92 5.31
CA CYS A 199 -12.89 13.19 3.89
C CYS A 199 -13.67 14.49 3.72
N GLU A 200 -13.29 15.29 2.73
CA GLU A 200 -13.99 16.49 2.32
C GLU A 200 -14.91 16.21 1.13
N MET A 201 -16.01 16.96 1.02
CA MET A 201 -16.93 16.93 -0.11
C MET A 201 -17.45 15.52 -0.51
N PRO A 202 -17.98 14.73 0.44
CA PRO A 202 -18.47 13.38 0.15
C PRO A 202 -19.65 13.39 -0.85
N VAL A 203 -19.71 12.38 -1.71
CA VAL A 203 -20.81 12.12 -2.68
C VAL A 203 -21.39 10.71 -2.59
N GLY A 204 -20.96 9.96 -1.57
CA GLY A 204 -21.21 8.54 -1.39
C GLY A 204 -20.03 7.86 -0.72
N TYR A 205 -20.02 6.54 -0.72
CA TYR A 205 -18.94 5.71 -0.20
C TYR A 205 -18.75 4.44 -1.03
N VAL A 206 -17.56 3.83 -0.98
CA VAL A 206 -17.25 2.59 -1.70
C VAL A 206 -17.35 1.41 -0.75
N GLN A 207 -18.09 0.37 -1.14
CA GLN A 207 -18.15 -0.91 -0.42
C GLN A 207 -17.00 -1.82 -0.87
N ILE A 208 -16.21 -2.30 0.08
CA ILE A 208 -15.11 -3.25 -0.17
C ILE A 208 -15.44 -4.57 0.53
N PRO A 209 -15.42 -5.73 -0.16
CA PRO A 209 -15.63 -7.02 0.48
C PRO A 209 -14.63 -7.27 1.61
N VAL A 210 -15.11 -7.72 2.77
CA VAL A 210 -14.28 -8.05 3.94
C VAL A 210 -14.38 -9.53 4.24
N GLY A 211 -13.23 -10.22 4.17
CA GLY A 211 -13.11 -11.62 4.59
C GLY A 211 -12.33 -11.74 5.91
N ILE A 212 -12.42 -12.91 6.55
CA ILE A 212 -11.65 -13.25 7.75
C ILE A 212 -10.66 -14.38 7.40
N ALA A 213 -9.39 -14.22 7.80
CA ALA A 213 -8.39 -15.28 7.78
C ALA A 213 -7.98 -15.65 9.22
N GLY A 214 -7.94 -16.94 9.55
CA GLY A 214 -7.49 -17.41 10.86
C GLY A 214 -8.00 -18.80 11.27
N PRO A 215 -7.71 -19.21 12.52
CA PRO A 215 -6.96 -18.46 13.52
C PRO A 215 -5.47 -18.36 13.18
N LEU A 216 -4.88 -17.18 13.36
CA LEU A 216 -3.43 -16.98 13.40
C LEU A 216 -2.96 -17.11 14.86
N LEU A 217 -2.25 -18.19 15.18
CA LEU A 217 -1.60 -18.34 16.48
C LEU A 217 -0.27 -17.57 16.47
N LEU A 218 -0.24 -16.44 17.18
CA LEU A 218 0.90 -15.53 17.25
C LEU A 218 1.16 -15.17 18.72
N ASP A 219 2.40 -15.38 19.19
CA ASP A 219 2.82 -15.06 20.57
C ASP A 219 1.89 -15.69 21.63
N GLY A 220 1.47 -16.93 21.38
CA GLY A 220 0.57 -17.69 22.26
C GLY A 220 -0.89 -17.25 22.25
N LYS A 221 -1.29 -16.35 21.35
CA LYS A 221 -2.67 -15.85 21.21
C LYS A 221 -3.24 -16.14 19.83
N GLU A 222 -4.55 -16.39 19.75
CA GLU A 222 -5.25 -16.62 18.50
C GLU A 222 -5.89 -15.33 17.98
N PHE A 223 -5.68 -15.03 16.70
CA PHE A 223 -6.25 -13.86 16.04
C PHE A 223 -7.09 -14.25 14.82
N SER A 224 -8.25 -13.62 14.69
CA SER A 224 -9.02 -13.59 13.44
C SER A 224 -8.70 -12.29 12.70
N VAL A 225 -8.06 -12.39 11.53
CA VAL A 225 -7.54 -11.23 10.79
C VAL A 225 -8.57 -10.76 9.76
N PRO A 226 -9.19 -9.57 9.92
CA PRO A 226 -10.07 -9.00 8.91
C PRO A 226 -9.24 -8.46 7.73
N MET A 227 -9.68 -8.75 6.52
CA MET A 227 -9.02 -8.35 5.28
C MET A 227 -10.05 -7.77 4.30
N ALA A 228 -9.95 -6.47 4.02
CA ALA A 228 -10.74 -5.81 2.98
C ALA A 228 -10.01 -5.88 1.63
N THR A 229 -10.57 -6.59 0.65
CA THR A 229 -9.93 -6.77 -0.66
C THR A 229 -10.94 -7.14 -1.75
N THR A 230 -10.62 -6.77 -2.99
CA THR A 230 -11.30 -7.26 -4.19
C THR A 230 -10.47 -8.31 -4.95
N GLU A 231 -9.26 -8.61 -4.48
CA GLU A 231 -8.39 -9.60 -5.09
C GLU A 231 -8.85 -11.03 -4.76
N GLY A 232 -9.25 -11.76 -5.80
CA GLY A 232 -9.65 -13.16 -5.69
C GLY A 232 -8.52 -14.04 -5.12
N CYS A 233 -8.91 -15.05 -4.34
CA CYS A 233 -8.01 -16.00 -3.66
C CYS A 233 -7.09 -15.43 -2.56
N LEU A 234 -6.98 -14.11 -2.39
CA LEU A 234 -6.07 -13.53 -1.38
C LEU A 234 -6.41 -14.01 0.04
N VAL A 235 -7.67 -13.83 0.48
CA VAL A 235 -8.11 -14.23 1.84
C VAL A 235 -7.95 -15.74 2.04
N ALA A 236 -8.34 -16.55 1.05
CA ALA A 236 -8.23 -18.00 1.12
C ALA A 236 -6.77 -18.47 1.22
N SER A 237 -5.87 -17.83 0.46
CA SER A 237 -4.44 -18.10 0.51
C SER A 237 -3.84 -17.73 1.88
N THR A 238 -4.15 -16.53 2.39
CA THR A 238 -3.74 -16.11 3.75
C THR A 238 -4.25 -17.07 4.81
N ASN A 239 -5.51 -17.49 4.73
CA ASN A 239 -6.11 -18.45 5.66
C ASN A 239 -5.40 -19.81 5.64
N ARG A 240 -4.99 -20.29 4.46
CA ARG A 240 -4.15 -21.49 4.33
C ARG A 240 -2.79 -21.31 5.00
N GLY A 241 -2.19 -20.13 4.89
CA GLY A 241 -0.96 -19.76 5.59
C GLY A 241 -1.13 -19.81 7.12
N CYS A 242 -2.20 -19.19 7.65
CA CYS A 242 -2.55 -19.26 9.07
C CYS A 242 -2.69 -20.70 9.56
N LYS A 243 -3.36 -21.57 8.79
CA LYS A 243 -3.51 -23.00 9.12
C LYS A 243 -2.15 -23.71 9.21
N ALA A 244 -1.23 -23.43 8.30
CA ALA A 244 0.11 -24.03 8.32
C ALA A 244 0.92 -23.56 9.55
N ILE A 245 0.87 -22.25 9.85
CA ILE A 245 1.52 -21.68 11.05
C ILE A 245 0.95 -22.31 12.32
N TYR A 246 -0.37 -22.38 12.43
CA TYR A 246 -1.06 -22.94 13.58
C TYR A 246 -0.67 -24.41 13.82
N ALA A 247 -0.72 -25.22 12.76
CA ALA A 247 -0.33 -26.63 12.84
C ALA A 247 1.14 -26.84 13.19
N SER A 248 1.99 -25.83 12.98
CA SER A 248 3.41 -25.85 13.32
C SER A 248 3.73 -25.34 14.73
N GLY A 249 2.71 -25.08 15.57
CA GLY A 249 2.87 -24.58 16.93
C GLY A 249 2.79 -23.05 17.07
N GLY A 250 2.44 -22.34 16.00
CA GLY A 250 2.30 -20.88 16.00
C GLY A 250 3.54 -20.12 15.55
N ALA A 251 3.40 -18.81 15.44
CA ALA A 251 4.49 -17.87 15.15
C ALA A 251 4.84 -17.05 16.39
N THR A 252 6.07 -16.53 16.41
CA THR A 252 6.54 -15.56 17.41
C THR A 252 6.91 -14.27 16.70
N SER A 253 6.66 -13.11 17.31
CA SER A 253 7.07 -11.83 16.76
C SER A 253 7.82 -10.97 17.78
N SER A 254 8.55 -9.98 17.28
CA SER A 254 9.20 -8.99 18.16
C SER A 254 9.22 -7.60 17.52
N LEU A 255 8.87 -6.59 18.32
CA LEU A 255 8.96 -5.19 17.94
C LEU A 255 10.37 -4.65 18.20
N LEU A 256 11.09 -4.34 17.13
CA LEU A 256 12.47 -3.87 17.19
C LEU A 256 12.58 -2.34 17.34
N ARG A 257 11.64 -1.62 16.73
CA ARG A 257 11.60 -0.14 16.75
C ARG A 257 10.19 0.37 16.62
N ASP A 258 9.89 1.44 17.34
CA ASP A 258 8.66 2.23 17.20
C ASP A 258 8.98 3.72 17.16
N ALA A 259 9.00 4.28 15.95
CA ALA A 259 9.37 5.66 15.72
C ALA A 259 8.74 6.20 14.43
N MET A 260 7.78 7.12 14.56
CA MET A 260 7.31 7.89 13.42
C MET A 260 8.30 9.02 13.09
N THR A 261 8.38 9.41 11.81
CA THR A 261 9.38 10.37 11.35
C THR A 261 8.81 11.53 10.55
N ARG A 262 9.33 12.73 10.77
CA ARG A 262 9.15 13.90 9.90
C ARG A 262 10.51 14.50 9.59
N ALA A 263 10.69 14.98 8.38
CA ALA A 263 11.97 15.52 7.94
C ALA A 263 11.82 16.86 7.20
N PRO A 264 11.91 18.01 7.89
CA PRO A 264 11.99 19.30 7.24
C PRO A 264 13.27 19.43 6.42
N VAL A 265 13.21 20.33 5.45
CA VAL A 265 14.35 20.79 4.67
C VAL A 265 14.50 22.29 4.86
N VAL A 266 15.71 22.70 5.19
CA VAL A 266 16.08 24.10 5.35
C VAL A 266 17.26 24.45 4.47
N ARG A 267 17.46 25.74 4.20
CA ARG A 267 18.52 26.26 3.36
C ARG A 267 19.22 27.43 4.04
N PHE A 268 20.52 27.51 3.83
CA PHE A 268 21.35 28.63 4.28
C PHE A 268 22.04 29.33 3.11
N GLY A 269 22.68 30.46 3.39
CA GLY A 269 23.52 31.16 2.40
C GLY A 269 24.74 30.34 1.96
N THR A 270 25.28 29.47 2.84
CA THR A 270 26.47 28.65 2.55
C THR A 270 26.34 27.24 3.13
N ALA A 271 27.10 26.28 2.58
CA ALA A 271 27.19 24.93 3.11
C ALA A 271 27.78 24.89 4.53
N LYS A 272 28.70 25.82 4.86
CA LYS A 272 29.27 25.95 6.21
C LYS A 272 28.19 26.27 7.24
N ARG A 273 27.29 27.23 6.96
CA ARG A 273 26.16 27.56 7.84
C ARG A 273 25.19 26.39 8.03
N ALA A 274 24.89 25.65 6.96
CA ALA A 274 24.10 24.43 7.07
C ALA A 274 24.77 23.35 7.96
N ALA A 275 26.09 23.24 7.91
CA ALA A 275 26.86 22.35 8.78
C ALA A 275 26.84 22.79 10.24
N GLU A 276 26.89 24.10 10.51
CA GLU A 276 26.77 24.63 11.88
C GLU A 276 25.42 24.26 12.52
N LEU A 277 24.31 24.35 11.78
CA LEU A 277 23.01 23.86 12.28
C LEU A 277 23.01 22.33 12.47
N LYS A 278 23.62 21.55 11.57
CA LYS A 278 23.75 20.09 11.75
C LYS A 278 24.46 19.76 13.06
N PHE A 279 25.60 20.40 13.32
CA PHE A 279 26.36 20.15 14.55
C PHE A 279 25.58 20.56 15.78
N PHE A 280 24.85 21.68 15.73
CA PHE A 280 23.97 22.10 16.81
C PHE A 280 22.88 21.05 17.13
N LEU A 281 22.21 20.52 16.10
CA LEU A 281 21.11 19.55 16.24
C LEU A 281 21.57 18.17 16.70
N GLU A 282 22.80 17.78 16.38
CA GLU A 282 23.37 16.47 16.74
C GLU A 282 24.25 16.51 18.00
N ASP A 283 24.43 17.69 18.60
CA ASP A 283 25.10 17.84 19.89
C ASP A 283 24.21 17.29 21.02
N PRO A 284 24.67 16.27 21.78
CA PRO A 284 23.93 15.73 22.91
C PRO A 284 23.53 16.77 23.96
N LEU A 285 24.29 17.86 24.12
CA LEU A 285 24.00 18.93 25.08
C LEU A 285 22.74 19.73 24.70
N ASN A 286 22.42 19.81 23.40
CA ASN A 286 21.25 20.56 22.92
C ASN A 286 20.00 19.67 22.81
N PHE A 287 20.18 18.34 22.78
CA PHE A 287 19.08 17.41 22.56
C PHE A 287 17.97 17.52 23.61
N GLU A 288 18.30 17.76 24.88
CA GLU A 288 17.31 17.91 25.95
C GLU A 288 16.39 19.11 25.71
N THR A 289 16.94 20.26 25.35
CA THR A 289 16.18 21.46 25.00
C THR A 289 15.29 21.23 23.79
N LEU A 290 15.84 20.64 22.71
CA LEU A 290 15.08 20.32 21.49
C LEU A 290 13.94 19.32 21.78
N SER A 291 14.20 18.34 22.64
CA SER A 291 13.21 17.37 23.09
C SER A 291 12.11 18.04 23.90
N LEU A 292 12.45 18.95 24.83
CA LEU A 292 11.45 19.70 25.61
C LEU A 292 10.55 20.53 24.70
N VAL A 293 11.12 21.27 23.74
CA VAL A 293 10.37 22.07 22.77
C VAL A 293 9.46 21.18 21.93
N PHE A 294 9.98 20.08 21.38
CA PHE A 294 9.18 19.12 20.60
C PHE A 294 8.03 18.54 21.43
N ASN A 295 8.33 18.05 22.63
CA ASN A 295 7.41 17.32 23.50
C ASN A 295 6.30 18.23 24.07
N SER A 296 6.51 19.55 24.11
CA SER A 296 5.48 20.52 24.53
C SER A 296 4.20 20.45 23.68
N SER A 297 4.30 19.95 22.45
CA SER A 297 3.18 19.87 21.50
C SER A 297 2.19 18.74 21.81
N SER A 298 2.56 17.73 22.60
CA SER A 298 1.77 16.51 22.83
C SER A 298 2.12 15.77 24.11
N ARG A 299 1.11 15.20 24.77
CA ARG A 299 1.31 14.30 25.91
C ARG A 299 1.94 12.96 25.53
N PHE A 300 1.80 12.52 24.29
CA PHE A 300 2.30 11.22 23.80
C PHE A 300 3.58 11.34 22.97
N GLY A 301 3.75 12.47 22.27
CA GLY A 301 4.89 12.71 21.38
C GLY A 301 6.17 12.80 22.18
N ARG A 302 7.12 11.87 21.97
CA ARG A 302 8.46 11.96 22.57
C ARG A 302 9.52 11.91 21.49
N LEU A 303 10.34 12.95 21.41
CA LEU A 303 11.50 12.98 20.53
C LEU A 303 12.50 11.90 20.98
N GLN A 304 12.88 11.02 20.05
CA GLN A 304 13.83 9.93 20.31
C GLN A 304 15.21 10.22 19.70
N SER A 305 15.25 10.77 18.49
CA SER A 305 16.52 11.09 17.81
C SER A 305 16.33 12.10 16.69
N ILE A 306 17.38 12.86 16.37
CA ILE A 306 17.48 13.71 15.18
C ILE A 306 18.65 13.21 14.34
N LYS A 307 18.43 13.02 13.03
CA LYS A 307 19.49 12.64 12.08
C LYS A 307 19.51 13.58 10.89
N CYS A 308 20.64 14.23 10.67
CA CYS A 308 20.78 15.28 9.67
C CYS A 308 21.57 14.80 8.44
N ALA A 309 21.10 15.16 7.24
CA ALA A 309 21.82 14.96 5.98
C ALA A 309 21.98 16.30 5.24
N ILE A 310 23.21 16.64 4.86
CA ILE A 310 23.54 17.87 4.14
C ILE A 310 23.60 17.59 2.63
N ALA A 311 23.04 18.48 1.84
CA ALA A 311 23.21 18.54 0.39
C ALA A 311 23.54 19.97 -0.03
N GLY A 312 24.84 20.28 -0.12
CA GLY A 312 25.32 21.65 -0.38
C GLY A 312 24.87 22.60 0.72
N LYS A 313 24.07 23.61 0.36
CA LYS A 313 23.50 24.60 1.29
C LYS A 313 22.16 24.20 1.91
N ASN A 314 21.63 23.02 1.56
CA ASN A 314 20.40 22.49 2.13
C ASN A 314 20.72 21.49 3.24
N LEU A 315 19.89 21.47 4.28
CA LEU A 315 19.94 20.51 5.37
C LEU A 315 18.59 19.80 5.51
N TYR A 316 18.61 18.48 5.48
CA TYR A 316 17.46 17.61 5.73
C TYR A 316 17.56 17.05 7.14
N ILE A 317 16.56 17.31 7.98
CA ILE A 317 16.63 17.03 9.42
C ILE A 317 15.59 15.97 9.77
N ARG A 318 15.96 14.70 9.92
CA ARG A 318 15.02 13.61 10.18
C ARG A 318 14.79 13.45 11.68
N PHE A 319 13.66 13.94 12.17
CA PHE A 319 13.18 13.71 13.54
C PHE A 319 12.52 12.33 13.62
N SER A 320 12.86 11.57 14.66
CA SER A 320 12.23 10.28 15.00
C SER A 320 11.60 10.39 16.38
N CYS A 321 10.34 9.99 16.50
CA CYS A 321 9.55 10.24 17.71
C CYS A 321 8.58 9.09 17.99
N SER A 322 8.34 8.78 19.27
CA SER A 322 7.23 7.91 19.66
C SER A 322 5.92 8.67 19.62
N THR A 323 4.81 7.98 19.32
CA THR A 323 3.50 8.60 19.12
C THR A 323 2.37 7.91 19.89
N GLY A 324 2.71 7.06 20.86
CA GLY A 324 1.74 6.18 21.53
C GLY A 324 1.10 5.24 20.51
N ASP A 325 -0.22 5.06 20.62
CA ASP A 325 -0.97 4.18 19.71
C ASP A 325 -1.35 4.85 18.38
N ALA A 326 -1.21 6.18 18.28
CA ALA A 326 -1.48 6.88 17.03
C ALA A 326 -0.37 6.61 16.01
N MET A 327 -0.74 6.52 14.72
CA MET A 327 0.25 6.52 13.64
C MET A 327 1.08 7.83 13.65
N GLY A 328 0.46 8.94 14.04
CA GLY A 328 1.17 10.08 14.62
C GLY A 328 1.74 11.12 13.66
N MET A 329 1.42 11.10 12.35
CA MET A 329 1.95 12.11 11.41
C MET A 329 1.66 13.56 11.81
N ASN A 330 0.42 13.87 12.20
CA ASN A 330 0.04 15.23 12.59
C ASN A 330 0.75 15.66 13.88
N MET A 331 0.86 14.72 14.83
CA MET A 331 1.56 14.92 16.10
C MET A 331 3.04 15.25 15.87
N VAL A 332 3.72 14.45 15.05
CA VAL A 332 5.14 14.65 14.76
C VAL A 332 5.35 15.92 13.94
N SER A 333 4.49 16.21 12.94
CA SER A 333 4.56 17.48 12.19
C SER A 333 4.45 18.70 13.10
N LYS A 334 3.52 18.69 14.07
CA LYS A 334 3.36 19.80 15.01
C LYS A 334 4.56 19.94 15.94
N GLY A 335 5.09 18.84 16.48
CA GLY A 335 6.29 18.87 17.32
C GLY A 335 7.51 19.38 16.55
N VAL A 336 7.68 18.96 15.30
CA VAL A 336 8.74 19.48 14.43
C VAL A 336 8.56 20.97 14.16
N GLN A 337 7.32 21.44 13.87
CA GLN A 337 7.08 22.86 13.67
C GLN A 337 7.52 23.69 14.87
N ASN A 338 7.18 23.28 16.10
CA ASN A 338 7.62 23.96 17.32
C ASN A 338 9.16 24.05 17.41
N VAL A 339 9.86 22.97 17.04
CA VAL A 339 11.34 22.98 17.01
C VAL A 339 11.86 23.91 15.91
N MET A 340 11.25 23.91 14.73
CA MET A 340 11.64 24.83 13.65
C MET A 340 11.44 26.29 14.05
N ASP A 341 10.33 26.62 14.73
CA ASP A 341 10.03 27.97 15.22
C ASP A 341 11.05 28.40 16.30
N PHE A 342 11.43 27.47 17.19
CA PHE A 342 12.50 27.69 18.17
C PHE A 342 13.85 27.97 17.49
N LEU A 343 14.24 27.12 16.52
CA LEU A 343 15.50 27.26 15.79
C LEU A 343 15.57 28.56 14.99
N ASN A 344 14.44 29.08 14.52
CA ASN A 344 14.40 30.34 13.76
C ASN A 344 14.85 31.55 14.59
N ASN A 345 14.77 31.48 15.92
CA ASN A 345 15.30 32.52 16.81
C ASN A 345 16.83 32.48 16.91
N GLU A 346 17.44 31.29 16.91
CA GLU A 346 18.89 31.10 17.03
C GLU A 346 19.61 31.13 15.67
N PHE A 347 18.92 30.74 14.61
CA PHE A 347 19.39 30.72 13.22
C PHE A 347 18.47 31.56 12.32
N PRO A 348 18.44 32.90 12.50
CA PRO A 348 17.53 33.78 11.75
C PRO A 348 17.85 33.86 10.25
N ASP A 349 19.03 33.39 9.82
CA ASP A 349 19.43 33.25 8.41
C ASP A 349 18.97 31.92 7.77
N MET A 350 18.23 31.08 8.52
CA MET A 350 17.67 29.82 8.04
C MET A 350 16.40 30.06 7.22
N ASP A 351 16.41 29.57 5.98
CA ASP A 351 15.23 29.54 5.11
C ASP A 351 14.54 28.17 5.18
N VAL A 352 13.33 28.12 5.72
CA VAL A 352 12.54 26.89 5.85
C VAL A 352 11.82 26.60 4.53
N ILE A 353 12.45 25.78 3.68
CA ILE A 353 11.91 25.39 2.37
C ILE A 353 10.65 24.53 2.51
N GLY A 354 10.58 23.70 3.56
CA GLY A 354 9.35 22.99 3.88
C GLY A 354 9.49 21.99 5.03
N ILE A 355 8.37 21.72 5.69
CA ILE A 355 8.30 20.77 6.82
C ILE A 355 8.47 19.31 6.41
N SER A 356 8.35 19.00 5.12
CA SER A 356 8.54 17.66 4.56
C SER A 356 9.41 17.70 3.30
N GLY A 357 10.73 17.60 3.48
CA GLY A 357 11.73 17.54 2.41
C GLY A 357 11.92 16.16 1.78
N ASN A 358 10.90 15.30 1.79
CA ASN A 358 10.96 13.91 1.29
C ASN A 358 12.05 13.00 1.91
N TYR A 359 12.69 13.42 3.00
CA TYR A 359 13.68 12.63 3.74
C TYR A 359 13.07 11.86 4.94
N CYS A 360 11.75 11.92 5.11
CA CYS A 360 11.05 11.15 6.15
C CYS A 360 11.16 9.62 5.94
N SER A 361 10.78 9.00 4.81
CA SER A 361 10.01 9.47 3.64
C SER A 361 8.56 8.95 3.73
N ASP A 362 7.56 9.80 3.55
CA ASP A 362 6.16 9.41 3.72
C ASP A 362 5.47 9.14 2.39
N LYS A 363 4.93 7.92 2.21
CA LYS A 363 4.20 7.47 1.02
C LYS A 363 5.04 7.49 -0.28
N LYS A 364 6.37 7.30 -0.18
CA LYS A 364 7.28 7.07 -1.31
C LYS A 364 8.27 5.95 -0.97
N PRO A 365 8.67 5.11 -1.95
CA PRO A 365 9.75 4.17 -1.74
C PRO A 365 11.06 4.92 -1.47
N ALA A 366 11.75 4.57 -0.39
CA ALA A 366 13.01 5.20 -0.02
C ALA A 366 13.88 4.26 0.80
N ALA A 367 15.17 4.15 0.44
CA ALA A 367 16.14 3.30 1.14
C ALA A 367 16.29 3.70 2.62
N VAL A 368 16.11 4.98 2.96
CA VAL A 368 16.17 5.45 4.35
C VAL A 368 15.10 4.79 5.24
N ASN A 369 13.89 4.53 4.72
CA ASN A 369 12.86 3.82 5.47
C ASN A 369 13.21 2.34 5.65
N TRP A 370 13.84 1.74 4.65
CA TRP A 370 14.27 0.33 4.69
C TRP A 370 15.40 0.11 5.69
N ILE A 371 16.43 0.96 5.66
CA ILE A 371 17.64 0.80 6.46
C ILE A 371 17.42 1.24 7.91
N GLU A 372 16.76 2.38 8.10
CA GLU A 372 16.63 2.99 9.43
C GLU A 372 15.29 2.66 10.10
N GLY A 373 14.33 2.11 9.35
CA GLY A 373 12.95 1.94 9.80
C GLY A 373 12.13 3.24 9.76
N ARG A 374 10.81 3.06 9.84
CA ARG A 374 9.80 4.12 10.00
C ARG A 374 8.49 3.51 10.51
N GLY A 375 7.90 4.10 11.54
CA GLY A 375 6.78 3.50 12.26
C GLY A 375 7.27 2.29 13.06
N LYS A 376 6.66 1.13 12.84
CA LYS A 376 6.95 -0.11 13.56
C LYS A 376 7.90 -0.98 12.72
N SER A 377 9.03 -1.39 13.28
CA SER A 377 9.92 -2.41 12.69
C SER A 377 9.71 -3.74 13.42
N VAL A 378 9.24 -4.76 12.71
CA VAL A 378 8.81 -6.04 13.28
C VAL A 378 9.54 -7.18 12.56
N VAL A 379 9.93 -8.20 13.32
CA VAL A 379 10.47 -9.48 12.82
C VAL A 379 9.57 -10.64 13.20
#